data_AF-A0A7S2FKF2-F1
#
_entry.id   AF-A0A7S2FKF2-F1
#
_cell.length_a   1.000
_cell.length_b   1.000
_cell.length_c   1.000
_cell.angle_alpha   90.00
_cell.angle_beta   90.00
_cell.angle_gamma   90.00
#
_symmetry.space_group_name_H-M   'P 1'
#
loop_
_entity.id
_entity.type
_entity.pdbx_description
1 polymer ?
#
loop_
_entity_poly.entity_id
_entity_poly.type
_entity_poly.pdbx_seq_one_letter_code
_entity_poly.pdbx_strand_id
1 'polypeptide(L)'
;GAWLEMAAEAIAFALAERSAVPSEDELCVILKEVFLAECEDASEDAAARCDLLRLDLSTALQQALVLHPSVAHLLTRDGEECRDFQPRVRVEVRGTAGRTITKGC
;
A
#
# COMPACT_ATOMS: atom_id res chain seq x y z
N GLY A 1 -5.27 11.13 -6.09
CA GLY A 1 -5.12 12.26 -5.14
C GLY A 1 -3.65 12.49 -4.97
N ALA A 2 -3.15 13.74 -5.05
CA ALA A 2 -1.73 14.02 -5.27
C ALA A 2 -0.76 13.27 -4.33
N TRP A 3 -1.13 13.07 -3.07
CA TRP A 3 -0.30 12.33 -2.09
C TRP A 3 -0.20 10.82 -2.40
N LEU A 4 -1.22 10.19 -2.98
CA LEU A 4 -1.20 8.77 -3.37
C LEU A 4 -0.24 8.53 -4.53
N GLU A 5 -0.22 9.45 -5.50
CA GLU A 5 0.69 9.39 -6.64
C GLU A 5 2.14 9.56 -6.17
N MET A 6 2.41 10.54 -5.29
CA MET A 6 3.73 10.72 -4.70
C MET A 6 4.18 9.50 -3.88
N ALA A 7 3.28 8.91 -3.10
CA ALA A 7 3.59 7.71 -2.33
C ALA A 7 3.88 6.50 -3.23
N ALA A 8 3.11 6.33 -4.31
CA ALA A 8 3.34 5.31 -5.32
C ALA A 8 4.69 5.47 -6.03
N GLU A 9 5.07 6.70 -6.39
CA GLU A 9 6.37 7.01 -6.98
C GLU A 9 7.52 6.72 -6.00
N ALA A 10 7.40 7.12 -4.74
CA ALA A 10 8.41 6.84 -3.71
C ALA A 10 8.62 5.33 -3.51
N ILE A 11 7.53 4.54 -3.51
CA ILE A 11 7.59 3.08 -3.43
C ILE A 11 8.24 2.49 -4.69
N ALA A 12 7.83 2.92 -5.89
CA ALA A 12 8.39 2.44 -7.14
C ALA A 12 9.90 2.73 -7.25
N PHE A 13 10.31 3.94 -6.83
CA PHE A 13 11.71 4.33 -6.76
C PHE A 13 12.51 3.47 -5.78
N ALA A 14 12.01 3.27 -4.56
CA ALA A 14 12.67 2.42 -3.57
C ALA A 14 12.81 0.97 -4.06
N LEU A 15 11.79 0.42 -4.72
CA LEU A 15 11.86 -0.90 -5.36
C LEU A 15 12.92 -0.93 -6.47
N ALA A 16 13.00 0.10 -7.30
CA ALA A 16 13.99 0.22 -8.39
C ALA A 16 15.43 0.25 -7.85
N GLU A 17 15.66 0.96 -6.75
CA GLU A 17 16.94 1.08 -6.06
C GLU A 17 17.24 -0.12 -5.15
N ARG A 18 16.32 -1.10 -5.04
CA ARG A 18 16.40 -2.21 -4.08
C ARG A 18 16.60 -1.74 -2.64
N SER A 19 16.02 -0.60 -2.31
CA SER A 19 16.05 0.04 -1.00
C SER A 19 14.70 -0.09 -0.30
N ALA A 20 14.70 0.04 1.02
CA ALA A 20 13.47 0.21 1.78
C ALA A 20 13.01 1.67 1.70
N VAL A 21 11.69 1.89 1.65
CA VAL A 21 11.14 3.21 1.98
C VAL A 21 11.27 3.40 3.49
N PRO A 22 11.87 4.51 3.97
CA PRO A 22 11.99 4.77 5.41
C PRO A 22 10.60 4.76 6.06
N SER A 23 10.44 4.07 7.18
CA SER A 23 9.14 4.02 7.89
C SER A 23 8.71 5.39 8.45
N GLU A 24 9.65 6.32 8.59
CA GLU A 24 9.44 7.70 9.03
C GLU A 24 9.23 8.66 7.85
N ASP A 25 9.23 8.15 6.62
CA ASP A 25 8.88 8.95 5.45
C ASP A 25 7.43 9.45 5.59
N GLU A 26 7.24 10.74 5.37
CA GLU A 26 5.96 11.43 5.55
C GLU A 26 4.83 10.74 4.77
N LEU A 27 5.11 10.26 3.55
CA LEU A 27 4.12 9.59 2.71
C LEU A 27 3.76 8.21 3.24
N CYS A 28 4.73 7.48 3.82
CA CYS A 28 4.45 6.21 4.51
C CYS A 28 3.62 6.41 5.78
N VAL A 29 3.88 7.47 6.54
CA VAL A 29 3.09 7.83 7.72
C VAL A 29 1.66 8.18 7.33
N ILE A 30 1.47 9.04 6.31
CA ILE A 30 0.15 9.41 5.80
C ILE A 30 -0.62 8.17 5.30
N LEU A 31 0.01 7.32 4.48
CA LEU A 31 -0.59 6.07 4.02
C LEU A 31 -1.08 5.22 5.19
N LYS A 32 -0.23 5.04 6.20
CA LYS A 32 -0.55 4.25 7.38
C LYS A 32 -1.74 4.85 8.15
N GLU A 33 -1.73 6.15 8.39
CA GLU A 33 -2.81 6.83 9.13
C GLU A 33 -4.15 6.73 8.39
N VAL A 34 -4.16 6.94 7.06
CA VAL A 34 -5.36 6.81 6.24
C VAL A 34 -5.92 5.39 6.27
N PHE A 35 -5.07 4.37 6.12
CA PHE A 35 -5.53 2.98 6.21
C PHE A 35 -6.01 2.59 7.62
N LEU A 36 -5.37 3.13 8.67
CA LEU A 36 -5.78 2.88 10.05
C LEU A 36 -7.12 3.53 10.37
N ALA A 37 -7.39 4.74 9.89
CA ALA A 37 -8.66 5.43 10.08
C ALA A 37 -9.84 4.60 9.56
N GLU A 38 -9.68 3.92 8.42
CA GLU A 38 -10.70 3.02 7.88
C GLU A 38 -10.78 1.66 8.60
N CYS A 39 -9.80 1.31 9.44
CA CYS A 39 -9.84 0.08 10.24
C CYS A 39 -10.47 0.27 11.64
N GLU A 40 -10.65 1.51 12.10
CA GLU A 40 -11.27 1.79 13.40
C GLU A 40 -12.79 1.51 13.39
N ASP A 41 -13.39 1.59 12.21
CA ASP A 41 -14.81 1.31 11.99
C ASP A 41 -14.97 -0.06 11.31
N ALA A 42 -15.72 -0.96 11.95
CA ALA A 42 -16.02 -2.30 11.42
C ALA A 42 -17.22 -2.30 10.45
N SER A 43 -17.68 -1.13 10.01
CA SER A 43 -18.80 -1.00 9.08
C SER A 43 -18.48 -1.49 7.67
N GLU A 44 -19.52 -1.89 6.93
CA GLU A 44 -19.40 -2.22 5.50
C GLU A 44 -18.93 -1.00 4.68
N ASP A 45 -19.33 0.20 5.07
CA ASP A 45 -18.92 1.44 4.42
C ASP A 45 -17.42 1.71 4.59
N ALA A 46 -16.86 1.45 5.78
CA ALA A 46 -15.43 1.56 6.02
C ALA A 46 -14.63 0.52 5.24
N ALA A 47 -15.12 -0.72 5.16
CA ALA A 47 -14.53 -1.75 4.32
C ALA A 47 -14.50 -1.34 2.83
N ALA A 48 -15.62 -0.79 2.32
CA ALA A 48 -15.71 -0.31 0.94
C ALA A 48 -14.73 0.85 0.66
N ARG A 49 -14.60 1.82 1.57
CA ARG A 49 -13.61 2.92 1.44
C ARG A 49 -12.18 2.39 1.47
N CYS A 50 -11.89 1.44 2.36
CA CYS A 50 -10.58 0.80 2.44
C CYS A 50 -10.22 0.09 1.12
N ASP A 51 -11.17 -0.61 0.51
CA ASP A 51 -10.96 -1.28 -0.77
C ASP A 51 -10.76 -0.30 -1.93
N LEU A 52 -11.48 0.81 -1.96
CA LEU A 52 -11.24 1.90 -2.92
C LEU A 52 -9.84 2.50 -2.75
N LEU A 53 -9.40 2.75 -1.52
CA LEU A 53 -8.05 3.26 -1.25
C LEU A 53 -6.96 2.28 -1.71
N ARG A 54 -7.15 0.97 -1.50
CA ARG A 54 -6.23 -0.06 -2.00
C ARG A 54 -6.19 -0.07 -3.53
N LEU A 55 -7.36 0.04 -4.16
CA LEU A 55 -7.48 0.08 -5.62
C LEU A 55 -6.76 1.29 -6.21
N ASP A 56 -6.99 2.48 -5.66
CA ASP A 56 -6.37 3.72 -6.10
C ASP A 56 -4.85 3.67 -5.94
N LEU A 57 -4.37 3.20 -4.79
CA LEU A 57 -2.93 3.04 -4.54
C LEU A 57 -2.30 2.01 -5.50
N SER A 58 -2.98 0.88 -5.74
CA SER A 58 -2.48 -0.14 -6.66
C SER A 58 -2.37 0.39 -8.09
N THR A 59 -3.34 1.21 -8.51
CA THR A 59 -3.36 1.83 -9.83
C THR A 59 -2.24 2.86 -9.98
N ALA A 60 -2.07 3.73 -8.98
CA ALA A 60 -0.97 4.69 -8.97
C ALA A 60 0.40 4.00 -8.97
N LEU A 61 0.55 2.93 -8.18
CA LEU A 61 1.80 2.16 -8.12
C LEU A 61 2.11 1.47 -9.46
N GLN A 62 1.09 0.90 -10.12
CA GLN A 62 1.27 0.32 -11.45
C GLN A 62 1.78 1.37 -12.44
N GLN A 63 1.17 2.56 -12.46
CA GLN A 63 1.59 3.68 -13.32
C GLN A 63 3.03 4.10 -13.03
N ALA A 64 3.41 4.21 -11.75
CA ALA A 64 4.77 4.54 -11.35
C ALA A 64 5.77 3.45 -11.79
N LEU A 65 5.46 2.17 -11.58
CA LEU A 65 6.33 1.05 -11.96
C LEU A 65 6.60 0.98 -13.47
N VAL A 66 5.64 1.36 -14.32
CA VAL A 66 5.84 1.44 -15.78
C VAL A 66 6.96 2.42 -16.15
N LEU A 67 7.19 3.45 -15.34
CA LEU A 67 8.25 4.43 -15.57
C LEU A 67 9.65 3.93 -15.18
N HIS A 68 9.74 2.76 -14.52
CA HIS A 68 11.00 2.19 -14.04
C HIS A 68 11.30 0.83 -14.70
N PRO A 69 12.13 0.78 -15.77
CA PRO A 69 12.43 -0.46 -16.49
C PRO A 69 13.05 -1.57 -15.62
N SER A 70 13.79 -1.22 -14.57
CA SER A 70 14.42 -2.19 -13.67
C SER A 70 13.41 -3.02 -12.87
N VAL A 71 12.20 -2.50 -12.67
CA VAL A 71 11.11 -3.14 -11.91
C VAL A 71 9.88 -3.44 -12.76
N ALA A 72 9.94 -3.21 -14.07
CA ALA A 72 8.87 -3.55 -15.02
C ALA A 72 8.52 -5.06 -14.99
N HIS A 73 9.47 -5.93 -14.63
CA HIS A 73 9.23 -7.36 -14.43
C HIS A 73 8.27 -7.68 -13.27
N LEU A 74 8.01 -6.73 -12.35
CA LEU A 74 6.99 -6.89 -11.30
C LEU A 74 5.56 -6.76 -11.86
N LEU A 75 5.41 -6.24 -13.07
CA LEU A 75 4.14 -6.12 -13.79
C LEU A 75 3.88 -7.30 -14.74
N THR A 76 4.80 -8.26 -14.81
CA THR A 76 4.63 -9.46 -15.61
C THR A 76 4.24 -10.64 -14.72
N ARG A 77 3.26 -11.42 -15.17
CA ARG A 77 2.89 -12.69 -14.56
C ARG A 77 3.00 -13.76 -15.63
N ASP A 78 3.75 -14.82 -15.34
CA ASP A 78 3.98 -15.93 -16.27
C ASP A 78 4.54 -15.50 -17.65
N GLY A 79 5.28 -14.37 -17.68
CA GLY A 79 5.90 -13.84 -18.89
C GLY A 79 5.02 -12.92 -19.73
N GLU A 80 3.75 -12.71 -19.35
CA GLU A 80 2.85 -11.75 -20.00
C GLU A 80 2.78 -10.44 -19.23
N GLU A 81 2.83 -9.31 -19.96
CA GLU A 81 2.52 -7.98 -19.42
C GLU A 81 1.06 -7.98 -18.97
N CYS A 82 0.83 -8.05 -17.67
CA CYS A 82 -0.51 -7.92 -17.14
C CYS A 82 -0.83 -6.43 -16.99
N ARG A 83 -1.37 -5.84 -18.05
CA ARG A 83 -1.95 -4.48 -18.00
C ARG A 83 -3.10 -4.37 -17.00
N ASP A 84 -3.75 -5.50 -16.70
CA ASP A 84 -4.81 -5.60 -15.68
C ASP A 84 -4.28 -6.07 -14.30
N PHE A 85 -2.96 -6.22 -14.12
CA PHE A 85 -2.40 -6.60 -12.83
C PHE A 85 -2.32 -5.38 -11.91
N GLN A 86 -3.32 -5.30 -11.04
CA GLN A 86 -3.25 -4.47 -9.85
C GLN A 86 -2.46 -5.23 -8.78
N PRO A 87 -1.25 -4.75 -8.40
CA PRO A 87 -0.53 -5.38 -7.31
C PRO A 87 -1.42 -5.35 -6.07
N ARG A 88 -1.73 -6.53 -5.51
CA ARG A 88 -2.57 -6.62 -4.32
C ARG A 88 -1.85 -5.96 -3.16
N VAL A 89 -2.19 -4.71 -2.86
CA VAL A 89 -1.65 -3.99 -1.71
C VAL A 89 -2.24 -4.63 -0.45
N ARG A 90 -1.39 -5.31 0.31
CA ARG A 90 -1.70 -5.77 1.65
C ARG A 90 -0.98 -4.86 2.63
N VAL A 91 -1.73 -4.22 3.52
CA VAL A 91 -1.18 -3.49 4.64
C VAL A 91 -1.18 -4.43 5.84
N GLU A 92 0.01 -4.89 6.23
CA GLU A 92 0.19 -5.68 7.45
C GLU A 92 0.69 -4.78 8.58
N VAL A 93 -0.12 -4.61 9.63
CA VAL A 93 0.34 -3.97 10.87
C VAL A 93 1.06 -5.01 11.73
N ARG A 94 2.38 -5.12 11.60
CA ARG A 94 3.20 -5.94 12.52
C ARG A 94 3.40 -5.17 13.83
N GLY A 95 2.68 -5.55 14.88
CA GLY A 95 2.84 -4.93 16.21
C GLY A 95 1.62 -4.92 17.13
N THR A 96 0.48 -5.52 16.79
CA THR A 96 -0.69 -5.56 17.70
C THR A 96 -0.65 -6.69 18.75
N ALA A 97 0.43 -7.47 18.81
CA ALA A 97 0.66 -8.45 19.87
C ALA A 97 1.15 -7.74 21.16
N GLY A 98 0.26 -6.99 21.81
CA GLY A 98 0.55 -6.29 23.06
C GLY A 98 -0.68 -5.83 23.85
N ARG A 99 -1.91 -6.15 23.44
CA ARG A 99 -3.08 -6.00 24.32
C ARG A 99 -3.36 -7.34 25.01
N THR A 100 -2.67 -7.57 26.11
CA THR A 100 -3.11 -8.53 27.11
C THR A 100 -4.50 -8.06 27.59
N ILE A 101 -5.56 -8.69 27.09
CA ILE A 101 -6.87 -8.64 27.76
C ILE A 101 -6.75 -9.59 28.96
N THR A 102 -6.11 -9.14 30.04
CA THR A 102 -6.43 -9.69 31.36
C THR A 102 -7.72 -9.01 31.79
N LYS A 103 -8.80 -9.80 31.66
CA LYS A 103 -10.16 -9.51 32.12
C LYS A 103 -10.13 -8.87 33.51
N GLY A 104 -10.97 -7.86 33.68
CA GLY A 104 -11.39 -7.44 35.01
C GLY A 104 -12.14 -8.56 35.74
N CYS A 105 -12.08 -8.46 37.06
CA CYS A 105 -12.58 -9.32 38.14
C CYS A 105 -11.67 -10.50 38.52
#